data_AF-A0A945UPN9-F1
#
_entry.id   AF-A0A945UPN9-F1
#
_cell.length_a   1.000
_cell.length_b   1.000
_cell.length_c   1.000
_cell.angle_alpha   90.00
_cell.angle_beta   90.00
_cell.angle_gamma   90.00
#
_symmetry.space_group_name_H-M   'P 1'
#
loop_
_entity.id
_entity.type
_entity.pdbx_description
1 polymer ?
#
loop_
_entity_poly.entity_id
_entity_poly.type
_entity_poly.pdbx_seq_one_letter_code
_entity_poly.pdbx_strand_id
1 'polypeptide(L)' 'MAKYHVTLKANLPNGALYWVTDVVAGDEDAAMQVAEQAFTRQLDTAGEWSFDEADVELL' A
#
# COMPACT_ATOMS: atom_id res chain seq x y z
N MET A 1 21.43 -1.87 -3.55
CA MET A 1 19.98 -1.73 -3.32
C MET A 1 19.76 -1.21 -1.92
N ALA A 2 18.82 -0.30 -1.75
CA ALA A 2 18.46 0.30 -0.47
C ALA A 2 17.06 -0.14 -0.05
N LYS A 3 16.77 -0.04 1.24
CA LYS A 3 15.44 -0.27 1.81
C LYS A 3 14.67 1.05 1.76
N TYR A 4 13.47 1.02 1.18
CA TYR A 4 12.59 2.17 1.04
C TYR A 4 11.30 1.91 1.80
N HIS A 5 10.85 2.92 2.55
CA HIS A 5 9.53 2.95 3.14
C HIS A 5 8.59 3.64 2.16
N VAL A 6 7.64 2.90 1.60
CA VAL A 6 6.77 3.36 0.52
C VAL A 6 5.33 3.40 1.01
N THR A 7 4.70 4.56 0.82
CA THR A 7 3.28 4.77 1.08
C THR A 7 2.56 5.00 -0.23
N LEU A 8 1.72 4.06 -0.64
CA LEU A 8 0.81 4.20 -1.77
C LEU A 8 -0.50 4.83 -1.29
N LYS A 9 -0.90 5.94 -1.91
CA LYS A 9 -2.19 6.61 -1.66
C LYS A 9 -3.05 6.56 -2.91
N ALA A 10 -4.21 5.93 -2.82
CA ALA A 10 -5.23 5.96 -3.87
C ALA A 10 -6.44 6.77 -3.39
N ASN A 11 -6.86 7.77 -4.18
CA ASN A 11 -8.10 8.49 -3.93
C ASN A 11 -9.26 7.73 -4.57
N LEU A 12 -10.29 7.43 -3.79
CA LEU A 12 -11.51 6.73 -4.19
C LEU A 12 -12.71 7.68 -4.10
N PRO A 13 -13.84 7.40 -4.76
CA PRO A 13 -15.01 8.29 -4.75
C PRO A 13 -15.53 8.64 -3.33
N ASN A 14 -15.41 7.70 -2.40
CA ASN A 14 -15.94 7.82 -1.04
C ASN A 14 -14.83 7.76 0.04
N GLY A 15 -13.55 7.93 -0.32
CA GLY A 15 -12.46 7.84 0.65
C GLY A 15 -11.08 7.80 0.03
N ALA A 16 -10.09 7.40 0.81
CA ALA A 16 -8.73 7.17 0.34
C ALA A 16 -8.19 5.87 0.94
N LEU A 17 -7.48 5.10 0.12
CA LEU A 17 -6.72 3.94 0.57
C LEU A 17 -5.27 4.39 0.78
N TYR A 18 -4.76 4.11 1.97
CA TYR A 18 -3.33 4.23 2.27
C TYR A 18 -2.79 2.83 2.50
N TRP A 19 -1.79 2.46 1.73
CA TRP A 19 -1.09 1.18 1.88
C TRP A 19 0.38 1.46 2.07
N VAL A 20 0.93 0.94 3.17
CA VAL A 20 2.31 1.22 3.60
C VAL A 20 3.09 -0.08 3.57
N THR A 21 4.27 -0.05 2.98
CA THR A 21 5.15 -1.21 2.89
C THR A 21 6.62 -0.80 2.89
N ASP A 22 7.47 -1.78 3.19
CA ASP A 22 8.92 -1.64 3.03
C ASP A 22 9.38 -2.50 1.84
N VAL A 23 10.09 -1.91 0.89
CA VAL A 23 10.63 -2.60 -0.29
C VAL A 23 12.13 -2.37 -0.46
N VAL A 24 12.80 -3.28 -1.15
CA VAL A 24 14.21 -3.15 -1.50
C VAL A 24 14.32 -2.88 -2.99
N ALA A 25 14.98 -1.77 -3.37
CA ALA A 25 15.08 -1.33 -4.76
C ALA A 25 16.44 -0.66 -5.07
N GLY A 26 16.69 -0.42 -6.36
CA GLY A 26 17.90 0.27 -6.84
C GLY A 26 17.85 1.78 -6.66
N ASP A 27 16.65 2.36 -6.80
CA ASP A 27 16.33 3.78 -6.75
C ASP A 27 14.86 3.97 -6.34
N GLU A 28 14.42 5.23 -6.24
CA GLU A 28 13.07 5.61 -5.82
C GLU A 28 12.00 5.16 -6.82
N ASP A 29 12.25 5.31 -8.13
CA ASP A 29 11.30 4.91 -9.17
C ASP A 29 11.08 3.39 -9.16
N ALA A 30 12.16 2.62 -9.01
CA ALA A 30 12.09 1.17 -8.85
C ALA A 30 11.39 0.78 -7.54
N ALA A 31 11.56 1.54 -6.45
CA ALA A 31 10.85 1.29 -5.20
C ALA A 31 9.33 1.43 -5.38
N MET A 32 8.88 2.46 -6.10
CA MET A 32 7.47 2.66 -6.41
C MET A 32 6.90 1.50 -7.23
N GLN A 33 7.59 1.09 -8.31
CA GLN A 33 7.14 -0.03 -9.14
C GLN A 33 7.07 -1.35 -8.35
N VAL A 34 8.06 -1.64 -7.50
CA VAL A 34 8.07 -2.85 -6.67
C VAL A 34 6.92 -2.82 -5.66
N ALA A 35 6.64 -1.66 -5.06
CA ALA A 35 5.51 -1.50 -4.14
C ALA A 35 4.16 -1.71 -4.82
N GLU A 36 3.95 -1.15 -6.02
CA GLU A 36 2.71 -1.34 -6.80
C GLU A 36 2.48 -2.80 -7.23
N GLN A 37 3.55 -3.48 -7.67
CA GLN A 37 3.48 -4.91 -7.99
C GLN A 37 3.13 -5.76 -6.75
N ALA A 38 3.74 -5.44 -5.60
CA ALA A 38 3.45 -6.12 -4.34
C ALA A 38 2.01 -5.91 -3.89
N PHE A 39 1.51 -4.68 -3.99
CA PHE A 39 0.11 -4.33 -3.70
C PHE A 39 -0.87 -5.09 -4.60
N THR A 40 -0.63 -5.09 -5.93
CA THR A 40 -1.49 -5.80 -6.90
C THR A 40 -1.51 -7.30 -6.61
N ARG A 41 -0.35 -7.89 -6.32
CA ARG A 41 -0.26 -9.30 -5.94
C ARG A 41 -1.02 -9.60 -4.66
N GLN A 42 -0.98 -8.71 -3.66
CA GLN A 42 -1.76 -8.88 -2.44
C GLN A 42 -3.26 -8.79 -2.70
N LEU A 43 -3.72 -7.92 -3.61
CA LEU A 43 -5.12 -7.87 -4.02
C LEU A 43 -5.55 -9.18 -4.71
N ASP A 44 -4.73 -9.71 -5.62
CA ASP A 44 -5.06 -10.92 -6.38
C ASP A 44 -5.02 -12.20 -5.52
N THR A 45 -4.18 -12.23 -4.48
CA THR A 45 -3.94 -13.43 -3.67
C THR A 45 -4.78 -13.47 -2.39
N ALA A 46 -5.23 -12.32 -1.89
CA ALA A 46 -5.86 -12.26 -0.59
C ALA A 46 -7.37 -12.53 -0.67
N GLY A 47 -7.74 -13.74 -0.26
CA GLY A 47 -9.13 -14.09 0.07
C GLY A 47 -9.68 -13.32 1.27
N GLU A 48 -8.86 -12.64 2.07
CA GLU A 48 -9.30 -11.89 3.26
C GLU A 48 -8.38 -10.67 3.48
N TRP A 49 -8.77 -9.49 2.99
CA TRP A 49 -8.26 -8.23 3.52
C TRP A 49 -9.04 -7.93 4.80
N SER A 50 -8.41 -8.03 5.96
CA SER A 50 -8.96 -7.55 7.23
C SER A 50 -8.25 -6.27 7.66
N PHE A 51 -9.04 -5.26 8.05
CA PHE A 51 -8.49 -4.08 8.72
C PHE A 51 -8.33 -4.42 10.21
N ASP A 52 -7.11 -4.33 10.72
CA ASP A 52 -6.82 -4.61 12.13
C ASP A 52 -7.26 -3.47 13.06
N GLU A 53 -7.25 -2.23 12.56
CA GLU A 53 -7.64 -1.03 13.30
C GLU A 53 -8.51 -0.12 12.43
N ALA A 54 -9.56 0.45 13.02
CA ALA A 54 -10.41 1.46 12.41
C ALA A 54 -10.74 2.52 13.46
N ASP A 55 -10.38 3.77 13.16
CA ASP A 55 -10.82 4.92 13.95
C ASP A 55 -12.13 5.45 13.37
N VAL A 56 -13.16 5.53 14.19
CA VAL A 56 -14.52 5.91 13.76
C VAL A 56 -15.02 7.03 14.67
N GLU A 57 -14.99 8.26 14.17
CA GLU A 57 -15.59 9.42 14.82
C GLU A 57 -16.99 9.70 14.27
N LEU A 58 -17.90 10.09 15.15
CA LEU A 58 -19.22 10.60 14.77
C LEU A 58 -19.07 12.05 14.28
N LEU A 59 -19.62 12.36 13.11
CA LEU A 59 -19.65 13.73 12.56
C LEU A 59 -20.71 14.61 13.24
#